data_AF-A0A6M8WFW5-F1
#
_entry.id   AF-A0A6M8WFW5-F1
#
_cell.length_a   1.000
_cell.length_b   1.000
_cell.length_c   1.000
_cell.angle_alpha   90.00
_cell.angle_beta   90.00
_cell.angle_gamma   90.00
#
_symmetry.space_group_name_H-M   'P 1'
#
loop_
_entity.id
_entity.type
_entity.pdbx_description
1 polymer ?
#
loop_
_entity_poly.entity_id
_entity_poly.type
_entity_poly.pdbx_seq_one_letter_code
_entity_poly.pdbx_strand_id
1 'polypeptide(L)'
;MEGRRFVVALALAGVGVVGGVGGVAFGQVGSAPALNHPDSRLREVPAGLDDLFFMHLQTDGDWVADIDIPPGRQYRACTNTSSHTDADFGGGSFVIQAGFAENEVAAASYMLTPDQFPVKMDLMEMIFATSQATESTTTEWSVLVWDGPPDNTPDWEFNSDGQILPHIELPPGTNGINLQLSVDPNDPDQIIFENNGGTNIISFGIRIDKHNEQTQDPCFVAPPQRRNAFPTTDISGLQSASGNWLRGINCGPFGCPANGGWASFAQLPQFCRPSGDWVMRMTWTSLNCGSGTGACCMPDGSCVESDAGNCALAGGAYQGDDTNCVDVNCPVDTQACCFESTGGCLNLTPGDCLNAGGIPAGPGTQCSTYNCFPIGAACLPDGSCVDGLTPDEAAALGGTFQGDGTICQDITCPEPVGAACFPNGFCLILTEDEANSAGASWAGPGTTCDDLNGNGTADVCEACPPDTNGDGEVDTRDVITFLNLWVAEDDRADFDDNDVIDTRDVISFLNAWTEGC
;
A
#
# COMPACT_ATOMS: atom_id res chain seq x y z
N MET A 1 -20.50 -21.89 26.07
CA MET A 1 -19.53 -22.70 26.85
C MET A 1 -18.79 -21.77 27.79
N GLU A 2 -18.41 -22.28 28.96
CA GLU A 2 -18.01 -21.56 30.17
C GLU A 2 -16.81 -20.62 30.02
N GLY A 3 -16.92 -19.45 30.66
CA GLY A 3 -15.98 -18.94 31.66
C GLY A 3 -14.57 -18.53 31.21
N ARG A 4 -14.30 -17.22 31.26
CA ARG A 4 -13.01 -16.68 31.77
C ARG A 4 -13.19 -15.25 32.27
N ARG A 5 -12.80 -15.04 33.53
CA ARG A 5 -12.73 -13.77 34.25
C ARG A 5 -11.47 -13.02 33.83
N PHE A 6 -11.49 -11.68 33.71
CA PHE A 6 -10.47 -10.69 34.16
C PHE A 6 -11.00 -9.25 33.87
N VAL A 7 -11.44 -8.49 34.89
CA VAL A 7 -10.82 -7.33 35.58
C VAL A 7 -10.61 -6.04 34.74
N VAL A 8 -11.65 -5.19 34.79
CA VAL A 8 -11.74 -3.73 35.09
C VAL A 8 -10.56 -2.80 34.76
N ALA A 9 -10.86 -1.74 33.99
CA ALA A 9 -10.39 -0.37 34.28
C ALA A 9 -11.61 0.59 34.30
N LEU A 10 -11.85 1.15 35.49
CA LEU A 10 -12.95 2.04 35.84
C LEU A 10 -12.47 3.49 35.70
N ALA A 11 -13.21 4.35 35.01
CA ALA A 11 -13.05 5.81 35.13
C ALA A 11 -14.35 6.40 35.68
N LEU A 12 -14.39 6.57 37.01
CA LEU A 12 -15.40 7.33 37.73
C LEU A 12 -15.15 8.83 37.53
N ALA A 13 -16.19 9.59 37.18
CA ALA A 13 -16.22 11.03 37.38
C ALA A 13 -17.51 11.46 38.12
N GLY A 14 -17.33 11.69 39.43
CA GLY A 14 -17.89 12.80 40.20
C GLY A 14 -19.38 13.15 40.09
N VAL A 15 -20.16 12.65 41.06
CA VAL A 15 -21.51 13.10 41.41
C VAL A 15 -21.49 14.50 42.04
N GLY A 16 -22.42 15.37 41.63
CA GLY A 16 -22.85 16.56 42.35
C GLY A 16 -24.37 16.67 42.36
N VAL A 17 -25.00 16.47 43.54
CA VAL A 17 -26.45 16.58 43.77
C VAL A 17 -26.75 17.82 44.61
N VAL A 18 -27.71 18.65 44.16
CA VAL A 18 -28.68 19.47 44.95
C VAL A 18 -29.82 19.81 43.97
N GLY A 19 -31.13 19.65 44.15
CA GLY A 19 -32.04 19.49 45.28
C GLY A 19 -33.17 20.53 45.15
N GLY A 20 -34.46 20.15 45.00
CA GLY A 20 -35.58 21.12 45.15
C GLY A 20 -36.92 20.87 44.45
N VAL A 21 -37.78 20.11 45.13
CA VAL A 21 -39.27 19.98 45.13
C VAL A 21 -40.20 21.07 44.53
N GLY A 22 -41.30 20.60 43.91
CA GLY A 22 -42.69 20.92 44.35
C GLY A 22 -43.67 21.53 43.32
N GLY A 23 -44.84 20.89 43.13
CA GLY A 23 -46.03 21.55 42.57
C GLY A 23 -47.08 20.66 41.89
N VAL A 24 -48.27 20.58 42.47
CA VAL A 24 -49.41 19.68 42.16
C VAL A 24 -50.40 20.20 41.09
N ALA A 25 -50.86 19.24 40.26
CA ALA A 25 -52.19 19.00 39.63
C ALA A 25 -53.21 20.13 39.36
N PHE A 26 -53.80 20.13 38.16
CA PHE A 26 -55.26 20.18 37.90
C PHE A 26 -55.56 19.70 36.46
N GLY A 27 -56.57 18.85 36.28
CA GLY A 27 -57.00 18.33 34.97
C GLY A 27 -58.09 19.17 34.30
N GLN A 28 -58.17 19.13 32.97
CA GLN A 28 -59.37 19.44 32.20
C GLN A 28 -59.37 18.72 30.84
N VAL A 29 -60.59 18.47 30.35
CA VAL A 29 -60.99 17.51 29.32
C VAL A 29 -60.91 18.09 27.90
N GLY A 30 -60.29 17.33 26.98
CA GLY A 30 -60.62 17.15 25.56
C GLY A 30 -60.63 18.34 24.58
N SER A 31 -59.63 18.41 23.69
CA SER A 31 -59.76 18.91 22.29
C SER A 31 -58.62 18.35 21.41
N ALA A 32 -58.85 18.21 20.10
CA ALA A 32 -58.07 17.51 19.05
C ALA A 32 -56.53 17.77 18.97
N PRO A 33 -55.75 16.86 18.35
CA PRO A 33 -54.33 16.63 18.66
C PRO A 33 -53.32 17.51 17.88
N ALA A 34 -52.20 17.79 18.56
CA ALA A 34 -50.82 17.86 18.05
C ALA A 34 -50.52 18.55 16.71
N LEU A 35 -50.69 19.88 16.61
CA LEU A 35 -50.04 20.66 15.53
C LEU A 35 -49.16 21.83 16.00
N ASN A 36 -49.10 22.14 17.30
CA ASN A 36 -48.34 23.29 17.83
C ASN A 36 -47.60 23.00 19.16
N HIS A 37 -47.27 21.74 19.44
CA HIS A 37 -46.36 21.43 20.55
C HIS A 37 -44.90 21.53 20.04
N PRO A 38 -43.97 22.16 20.79
CA PRO A 38 -42.57 22.28 20.38
C PRO A 38 -41.89 20.93 20.06
N ASP A 39 -42.40 19.85 20.65
CA ASP A 39 -41.99 18.46 20.43
C ASP A 39 -43.04 17.71 19.57
N SER A 40 -42.99 17.90 18.26
CA SER A 40 -43.85 17.20 17.29
C SER A 40 -43.03 16.19 16.49
N ARG A 41 -43.60 15.02 16.16
CA ARG A 41 -42.95 14.03 15.30
C ARG A 41 -42.75 14.50 13.86
N LEU A 42 -43.47 15.54 13.46
CA LEU A 42 -43.43 16.10 12.10
C LEU A 42 -42.36 17.19 11.94
N ARG A 43 -41.63 17.53 13.00
CA ARG A 43 -40.69 18.65 13.00
C ARG A 43 -39.27 18.14 13.15
N GLU A 44 -38.50 18.33 12.09
CA GLU A 44 -37.08 18.06 12.07
C GLU A 44 -36.29 19.12 12.87
N VAL A 45 -35.12 18.75 13.38
CA VAL A 45 -34.28 19.60 14.24
C VAL A 45 -32.90 19.81 13.60
N PRO A 46 -32.55 21.03 13.16
CA PRO A 46 -31.20 21.30 12.68
C PRO A 46 -30.15 21.11 13.78
N ALA A 47 -29.01 20.51 13.44
CA ALA A 47 -27.88 20.33 14.33
C ALA A 47 -26.56 20.58 13.59
N GLY A 48 -25.64 21.29 14.25
CA GLY A 48 -24.23 21.34 13.87
C GLY A 48 -23.45 20.39 14.74
N LEU A 49 -22.66 19.52 14.12
CA LEU A 49 -21.79 18.54 14.76
C LEU A 49 -20.34 18.94 14.45
N ASP A 50 -19.64 19.45 15.46
CA ASP A 50 -18.27 19.93 15.30
C ASP A 50 -17.28 18.79 15.04
N ASP A 51 -17.55 17.61 15.62
CA ASP A 51 -16.82 16.35 15.42
C ASP A 51 -17.80 15.16 15.50
N LEU A 52 -17.50 14.07 14.79
CA LEU A 52 -18.22 12.80 14.90
C LEU A 52 -17.36 11.76 15.60
N PHE A 53 -17.98 11.00 16.50
CA PHE A 53 -17.39 9.75 16.98
C PHE A 53 -17.57 8.67 15.92
N PHE A 54 -16.55 7.85 15.71
CA PHE A 54 -16.63 6.69 14.82
C PHE A 54 -16.83 5.43 15.66
N MET A 55 -17.83 4.63 15.32
CA MET A 55 -18.06 3.32 15.91
C MET A 55 -17.84 2.26 14.85
N HIS A 56 -16.64 1.68 14.82
CA HIS A 56 -16.30 0.59 13.91
C HIS A 56 -16.70 -0.75 14.51
N LEU A 57 -17.46 -1.55 13.76
CA LEU A 57 -18.00 -2.83 14.21
C LEU A 57 -17.60 -3.94 13.24
N GLN A 58 -17.07 -5.03 13.79
CA GLN A 58 -16.78 -6.29 13.09
C GLN A 58 -17.50 -7.44 13.80
N THR A 59 -17.83 -8.50 13.07
CA THR A 59 -18.63 -9.65 13.56
C THR A 59 -17.96 -10.46 14.68
N ASP A 60 -16.64 -10.32 14.86
CA ASP A 60 -15.83 -10.97 15.89
C ASP A 60 -15.50 -10.06 17.10
N GLY A 61 -15.79 -8.77 17.01
CA GLY A 61 -15.52 -7.77 18.06
C GLY A 61 -14.05 -7.35 18.20
N ASP A 62 -13.17 -7.68 17.25
CA ASP A 62 -11.75 -7.29 17.28
C ASP A 62 -11.48 -5.95 16.57
N TRP A 63 -10.47 -5.22 17.08
CA TRP A 63 -10.00 -3.96 16.51
C TRP A 63 -8.93 -4.24 15.45
N VAL A 64 -9.26 -4.07 14.17
CA VAL A 64 -8.27 -4.02 13.08
C VAL A 64 -8.25 -2.59 12.55
N ALA A 65 -7.14 -1.88 12.77
CA ALA A 65 -6.86 -0.65 12.05
C ALA A 65 -6.86 -0.96 10.55
N ASP A 66 -7.38 -0.02 9.74
CA ASP A 66 -7.45 -0.06 8.28
C ASP A 66 -6.50 -1.08 7.65
N ILE A 67 -7.04 -1.97 6.81
CA ILE A 67 -6.22 -2.79 5.92
C ILE A 67 -5.22 -1.84 5.23
N ASP A 68 -3.96 -1.93 5.65
CA ASP A 68 -2.82 -1.39 4.91
C ASP A 68 -2.80 -2.12 3.58
N ILE A 69 -3.45 -1.54 2.56
CA ILE A 69 -3.30 -1.99 1.18
C ILE A 69 -1.84 -1.72 0.81
N PRO A 70 -1.00 -2.75 0.57
CA PRO A 70 0.40 -2.53 0.24
C PRO A 70 0.52 -1.72 -1.05
N PRO A 71 1.42 -0.71 -1.13
CA PRO A 71 1.57 0.10 -2.32
C PRO A 71 2.18 -0.78 -3.43
N GLY A 72 1.38 -1.13 -4.44
CA GLY A 72 1.85 -1.92 -5.59
C GLY A 72 0.81 -2.83 -6.24
N ARG A 73 -0.35 -3.08 -5.62
CA ARG A 73 -1.48 -3.73 -6.30
C ARG A 73 -2.53 -2.69 -6.66
N GLN A 74 -2.44 -2.11 -7.85
CA GLN A 74 -3.61 -1.47 -8.45
C GLN A 74 -4.53 -2.56 -8.99
N TYR A 75 -5.25 -3.24 -8.09
CA TYR A 75 -6.56 -3.73 -8.47
C TYR A 75 -7.35 -2.48 -8.86
N ARG A 76 -8.06 -2.51 -10.00
CA ARG A 76 -9.17 -1.55 -10.20
C ARG A 76 -9.95 -1.51 -8.90
N ALA A 77 -10.35 -0.32 -8.44
CA ALA A 77 -11.19 -0.20 -7.26
C ALA A 77 -12.54 -0.87 -7.57
N CYS A 78 -12.60 -2.19 -7.43
CA CYS A 78 -13.80 -3.02 -7.47
C CYS A 78 -14.73 -2.64 -6.32
N THR A 79 -14.17 -1.99 -5.32
CA THR A 79 -14.82 -1.31 -4.22
C THR A 79 -15.43 0.00 -4.70
N ASN A 80 -16.75 0.06 -4.65
CA ASN A 80 -17.55 1.24 -4.95
C ASN A 80 -18.30 1.69 -3.69
N THR A 81 -18.70 2.96 -3.67
CA THR A 81 -19.54 3.50 -2.59
C THR A 81 -20.82 4.04 -3.18
N SER A 82 -21.95 3.65 -2.59
CA SER A 82 -23.28 4.13 -2.96
C SER A 82 -23.86 4.95 -1.81
N SER A 83 -24.28 6.17 -2.10
CA SER A 83 -24.94 7.08 -1.16
C SER A 83 -25.94 7.97 -1.89
N HIS A 84 -26.97 8.41 -1.17
CA HIS A 84 -27.92 9.42 -1.67
C HIS A 84 -27.62 10.82 -1.14
N THR A 85 -26.75 10.93 -0.13
CA THR A 85 -26.36 12.19 0.50
C THR A 85 -25.00 12.67 -0.01
N ASP A 86 -24.73 13.97 0.09
CA ASP A 86 -23.43 14.59 -0.16
C ASP A 86 -22.60 14.81 1.12
N ALA A 87 -23.06 14.31 2.27
CA ALA A 87 -22.33 14.35 3.53
C ALA A 87 -20.96 13.63 3.42
N ASP A 88 -19.94 14.19 4.07
CA ASP A 88 -18.59 13.62 4.09
C ASP A 88 -18.38 12.57 5.20
N PHE A 89 -19.35 12.41 6.10
CA PHE A 89 -19.32 11.54 7.28
C PHE A 89 -18.21 11.88 8.30
N GLY A 90 -17.64 13.09 8.23
CA GLY A 90 -16.62 13.60 9.16
C GLY A 90 -17.13 14.65 10.16
N GLY A 91 -18.34 15.19 9.95
CA GLY A 91 -18.95 16.23 10.78
C GLY A 91 -19.82 17.15 9.94
N GLY A 92 -20.27 18.27 10.51
CA GLY A 92 -20.97 19.30 9.75
C GLY A 92 -22.43 19.50 10.16
N SER A 93 -23.23 19.98 9.21
CA SER A 93 -24.62 20.39 9.47
C SER A 93 -25.60 19.33 8.97
N PHE A 94 -26.47 18.90 9.86
CA PHE A 94 -27.45 17.84 9.62
C PHE A 94 -28.82 18.24 10.13
N VAL A 95 -29.83 17.47 9.70
CA VAL A 95 -31.21 17.59 10.12
C VAL A 95 -31.60 16.33 10.88
N ILE A 96 -31.78 16.45 12.19
CA ILE A 96 -32.15 15.35 13.07
C ILE A 96 -33.64 15.05 12.93
N GLN A 97 -33.96 13.80 12.67
CA GLN A 97 -35.34 13.30 12.58
C GLN A 97 -35.87 12.96 13.97
N ALA A 98 -36.02 13.98 14.82
CA ALA A 98 -36.35 13.86 16.25
C ALA A 98 -37.78 13.34 16.55
N GLY A 99 -38.51 12.93 15.52
CA GLY A 99 -39.80 12.24 15.62
C GLY A 99 -39.72 10.73 15.43
N PHE A 100 -38.53 10.19 15.13
CA PHE A 100 -38.34 8.79 14.80
C PHE A 100 -38.50 7.90 16.04
N ALA A 101 -39.39 6.92 15.96
CA ALA A 101 -39.85 6.12 17.10
C ALA A 101 -39.24 4.72 17.13
N GLU A 102 -39.36 4.05 18.27
CA GLU A 102 -39.05 2.62 18.38
C GLU A 102 -39.85 1.80 17.37
N ASN A 103 -39.19 0.78 16.79
CA ASN A 103 -39.65 -0.09 15.71
C ASN A 103 -39.77 0.56 14.32
N GLU A 104 -39.42 1.84 14.18
CA GLU A 104 -39.25 2.47 12.86
C GLU A 104 -37.89 2.12 12.27
N VAL A 105 -37.83 2.06 10.93
CA VAL A 105 -36.59 1.76 10.19
C VAL A 105 -36.30 2.87 9.19
N ALA A 106 -35.09 3.43 9.26
CA ALA A 106 -34.53 4.33 8.26
C ALA A 106 -33.67 3.48 7.33
N ALA A 107 -33.99 3.46 6.04
CA ALA A 107 -33.30 2.60 5.09
C ALA A 107 -33.00 3.33 3.77
N ALA A 108 -31.96 2.87 3.09
CA ALA A 108 -31.57 3.32 1.77
C ALA A 108 -31.40 2.12 0.83
N SER A 109 -31.86 2.28 -0.40
CA SER A 109 -31.71 1.31 -1.48
C SER A 109 -30.86 1.87 -2.61
N TYR A 110 -29.94 1.08 -3.13
CA TYR A 110 -29.02 1.46 -4.20
C TYR A 110 -29.18 0.52 -5.39
N MET A 111 -29.45 1.10 -6.56
CA MET A 111 -29.53 0.34 -7.81
C MET A 111 -28.13 0.21 -8.40
N LEU A 112 -27.68 -1.03 -8.59
CA LEU A 112 -26.41 -1.35 -9.21
C LEU A 112 -26.62 -1.83 -10.64
N THR A 113 -25.56 -1.84 -11.44
CA THR A 113 -25.63 -2.46 -12.76
C THR A 113 -25.56 -4.00 -12.62
N PRO A 114 -26.32 -4.77 -13.43
CA PRO A 114 -26.44 -6.22 -13.24
C PRO A 114 -25.12 -6.99 -13.34
N ASP A 115 -24.16 -6.49 -14.11
CA ASP A 115 -22.81 -7.04 -14.30
C ASP A 115 -21.95 -7.03 -13.03
N GLN A 116 -22.29 -6.18 -12.05
CA GLN A 116 -21.54 -6.07 -10.80
C GLN A 116 -21.79 -7.24 -9.86
N PHE A 117 -22.94 -7.93 -9.98
CA PHE A 117 -23.34 -8.99 -9.06
C PHE A 117 -22.71 -10.35 -9.40
N PRO A 118 -22.16 -11.09 -8.42
CA PRO A 118 -22.35 -10.86 -6.99
C PRO A 118 -21.43 -9.77 -6.43
N VAL A 119 -21.93 -9.02 -5.44
CA VAL A 119 -21.18 -7.98 -4.72
C VAL A 119 -21.07 -8.33 -3.24
N LYS A 120 -19.89 -8.14 -2.66
CA LYS A 120 -19.62 -8.32 -1.23
C LYS A 120 -19.79 -6.98 -0.51
N MET A 121 -20.50 -6.96 0.61
CA MET A 121 -20.58 -5.79 1.48
C MET A 121 -19.24 -5.58 2.20
N ASP A 122 -18.69 -4.36 2.16
CA ASP A 122 -17.47 -4.01 2.91
C ASP A 122 -17.79 -3.14 4.13
N LEU A 123 -18.61 -2.09 3.95
CA LEU A 123 -18.93 -1.14 5.00
C LEU A 123 -20.33 -0.54 4.81
N MET A 124 -21.09 -0.41 5.88
CA MET A 124 -22.34 0.36 5.93
C MET A 124 -22.21 1.46 6.98
N GLU A 125 -22.68 2.66 6.65
CA GLU A 125 -22.53 3.81 7.53
C GLU A 125 -23.82 4.59 7.69
N MET A 126 -24.10 5.05 8.90
CA MET A 126 -25.22 5.93 9.19
C MET A 126 -24.91 6.91 10.34
N ILE A 127 -25.32 8.17 10.19
CA ILE A 127 -25.14 9.16 11.26
C ILE A 127 -26.37 9.23 12.17
N PHE A 128 -26.11 9.17 13.48
CA PHE A 128 -27.07 9.44 14.54
C PHE A 128 -26.63 10.65 15.34
N ALA A 129 -27.59 11.42 15.83
CA ALA A 129 -27.29 12.61 16.62
C ALA A 129 -28.32 12.88 17.72
N THR A 130 -27.88 13.65 18.69
CA THR A 130 -28.67 14.26 19.77
C THR A 130 -28.70 15.77 19.58
N SER A 131 -29.75 16.45 20.06
CA SER A 131 -29.79 17.91 20.10
C SER A 131 -30.14 18.40 21.50
N GLN A 132 -29.22 19.15 22.10
CA GLN A 132 -29.36 19.70 23.45
C GLN A 132 -29.83 18.64 24.47
N ALA A 133 -29.27 17.43 24.37
CA ALA A 133 -29.61 16.33 25.25
C ALA A 133 -29.29 16.71 26.70
N THR A 134 -30.24 16.48 27.60
CA THR A 134 -30.10 16.85 29.02
C THR A 134 -29.33 15.80 29.82
N GLU A 135 -29.14 14.62 29.24
CA GLU A 135 -28.49 13.45 29.83
C GLU A 135 -27.84 12.60 28.75
N SER A 136 -27.04 11.62 29.17
CA SER A 136 -26.48 10.63 28.24
C SER A 136 -27.62 9.78 27.70
N THR A 137 -27.59 9.47 26.41
CA THR A 137 -28.63 8.67 25.75
C THR A 137 -28.04 7.34 25.31
N THR A 138 -28.71 6.23 25.66
CA THR A 138 -28.41 4.90 25.13
C THR A 138 -29.53 4.45 24.19
N THR A 139 -29.21 4.17 22.92
CA THR A 139 -30.16 3.68 21.92
C THR A 139 -29.78 2.24 21.50
N GLU A 140 -30.70 1.29 21.70
CA GLU A 140 -30.58 -0.08 21.20
C GLU A 140 -31.12 -0.13 19.76
N TRP A 141 -30.37 -0.72 18.84
CA TRP A 141 -30.65 -0.69 17.41
C TRP A 141 -30.36 -2.03 16.72
N SER A 142 -30.98 -2.24 15.55
CA SER A 142 -30.67 -3.35 14.64
C SER A 142 -30.28 -2.83 13.27
N VAL A 143 -29.31 -3.47 12.64
CA VAL A 143 -29.09 -3.34 11.19
C VAL A 143 -29.83 -4.45 10.46
N LEU A 144 -30.49 -4.06 9.38
CA LEU A 144 -31.30 -4.91 8.51
C LEU A 144 -30.75 -4.76 7.10
N VAL A 145 -30.51 -5.87 6.39
CA VAL A 145 -29.87 -5.88 5.07
C VAL A 145 -30.67 -6.73 4.10
N TRP A 146 -30.80 -6.26 2.86
CA TRP A 146 -31.60 -6.89 1.81
C TRP A 146 -30.84 -6.99 0.48
N ASP A 147 -30.89 -8.16 -0.17
CA ASP A 147 -30.60 -8.38 -1.59
C ASP A 147 -31.84 -8.02 -2.43
N GLY A 148 -32.19 -6.73 -2.36
CA GLY A 148 -33.37 -6.17 -3.01
C GLY A 148 -33.84 -4.88 -2.33
N PRO A 149 -35.02 -4.35 -2.72
CA PRO A 149 -35.67 -3.28 -1.99
C PRO A 149 -36.04 -3.74 -0.57
N PRO A 150 -36.12 -2.83 0.42
CA PRO A 150 -36.37 -3.20 1.81
C PRO A 150 -37.86 -3.50 2.09
N ASP A 151 -38.65 -3.95 1.11
CA ASP A 151 -40.11 -4.08 1.22
C ASP A 151 -40.60 -5.39 1.84
N ASN A 152 -39.67 -6.28 2.18
CA ASN A 152 -39.93 -7.62 2.69
C ASN A 152 -39.07 -7.94 3.94
N THR A 153 -39.03 -9.21 4.34
CA THR A 153 -38.18 -9.68 5.44
C THR A 153 -36.71 -9.53 5.07
N PRO A 154 -35.85 -8.98 5.96
CA PRO A 154 -34.42 -8.86 5.69
C PRO A 154 -33.75 -10.22 5.49
N ASP A 155 -32.76 -10.25 4.60
CA ASP A 155 -31.89 -11.41 4.39
C ASP A 155 -30.91 -11.57 5.56
N TRP A 156 -30.44 -10.46 6.13
CA TRP A 156 -29.62 -10.44 7.33
C TRP A 156 -30.12 -9.40 8.34
N GLU A 157 -30.10 -9.77 9.62
CA GLU A 157 -30.49 -8.90 10.73
C GLU A 157 -29.51 -9.10 11.90
N PHE A 158 -28.90 -8.02 12.37
CA PHE A 158 -27.99 -8.02 13.51
C PHE A 158 -28.43 -6.97 14.53
N ASN A 159 -28.40 -7.32 15.82
CA ASN A 159 -28.95 -6.50 16.90
C ASN A 159 -27.84 -6.04 17.84
N SER A 160 -27.88 -4.79 18.28
CA SER A 160 -27.01 -4.29 19.33
C SER A 160 -27.29 -5.04 20.64
N ASP A 161 -26.26 -5.61 21.24
CA ASP A 161 -26.31 -6.42 22.46
C ASP A 161 -25.48 -5.82 23.62
N GLY A 162 -24.81 -4.70 23.36
CA GLY A 162 -23.93 -4.04 24.32
C GLY A 162 -22.61 -4.78 24.56
N GLN A 163 -22.32 -5.82 23.77
CA GLN A 163 -21.11 -6.64 23.89
C GLN A 163 -20.32 -6.64 22.58
N ILE A 164 -20.85 -7.32 21.55
CA ILE A 164 -20.25 -7.41 20.23
C ILE A 164 -20.68 -6.20 19.40
N LEU A 165 -21.99 -5.90 19.45
CA LEU A 165 -22.57 -4.72 18.84
C LEU A 165 -22.98 -3.76 19.97
N PRO A 166 -22.18 -2.74 20.29
CA PRO A 166 -22.51 -1.77 21.32
C PRO A 166 -23.75 -0.96 20.94
N HIS A 167 -24.46 -0.51 21.97
CA HIS A 167 -25.53 0.45 21.80
C HIS A 167 -24.96 1.81 21.40
N ILE A 168 -25.78 2.66 20.77
CA ILE A 168 -25.38 4.05 20.51
C ILE A 168 -25.46 4.81 21.83
N GLU A 169 -24.30 5.20 22.36
CA GLU A 169 -24.19 6.00 23.58
C GLU A 169 -23.66 7.40 23.24
N LEU A 170 -24.50 8.41 23.42
CA LEU A 170 -24.13 9.82 23.18
C LEU A 170 -24.20 10.62 24.49
N PRO A 171 -23.20 11.47 24.77
CA PRO A 171 -23.19 12.28 25.98
C PRO A 171 -24.24 13.41 25.93
N PRO A 172 -24.52 14.06 27.08
CA PRO A 172 -25.36 15.27 27.10
C PRO A 172 -24.84 16.35 26.15
N GLY A 173 -25.75 17.13 25.57
CA GLY A 173 -25.44 18.18 24.59
C GLY A 173 -25.92 17.86 23.17
N THR A 174 -25.33 18.53 22.19
CA THR A 174 -25.55 18.24 20.77
C THR A 174 -24.34 17.47 20.28
N ASN A 175 -24.48 16.16 20.12
CA ASN A 175 -23.40 15.26 19.75
C ASN A 175 -23.88 14.34 18.63
N GLY A 176 -22.95 13.77 17.87
CA GLY A 176 -23.29 12.74 16.89
C GLY A 176 -22.22 11.67 16.75
N ILE A 177 -22.64 10.58 16.12
CA ILE A 177 -21.84 9.39 15.88
C ILE A 177 -22.05 8.92 14.46
N ASN A 178 -20.97 8.57 13.78
CA ASN A 178 -21.01 7.78 12.56
C ASN A 178 -20.93 6.29 12.95
N LEU A 179 -22.06 5.60 12.81
CA LEU A 179 -22.16 4.17 13.01
C LEU A 179 -21.57 3.47 11.78
N GLN A 180 -20.45 2.77 11.94
CA GLN A 180 -19.72 2.08 10.87
C GLN A 180 -19.78 0.55 11.07
N LEU A 181 -20.43 -0.14 10.14
CA LEU A 181 -20.72 -1.57 10.23
C LEU A 181 -20.00 -2.33 9.13
N SER A 182 -19.11 -3.23 9.51
CA SER A 182 -18.37 -4.11 8.60
C SER A 182 -18.43 -5.56 9.08
N VAL A 183 -18.11 -6.49 8.20
CA VAL A 183 -17.89 -7.90 8.56
C VAL A 183 -16.37 -8.11 8.60
N ASP A 184 -15.86 -8.87 9.58
CA ASP A 184 -14.41 -9.17 9.65
C ASP A 184 -13.98 -9.83 8.33
N PRO A 185 -12.94 -9.33 7.64
CA PRO A 185 -12.41 -9.95 6.43
C PRO A 185 -12.05 -11.44 6.53
N ASN A 186 -11.76 -11.95 7.73
CA ASN A 186 -11.44 -13.36 7.98
C ASN A 186 -12.67 -14.20 8.34
N ASP A 187 -13.84 -13.59 8.51
CA ASP A 187 -15.08 -14.29 8.80
C ASP A 187 -15.48 -15.13 7.56
N PRO A 188 -15.67 -16.46 7.70
CA PRO A 188 -16.15 -17.28 6.59
C PRO A 188 -17.55 -16.88 6.10
N ASP A 189 -18.36 -16.24 6.95
CA ASP A 189 -19.75 -15.86 6.66
C ASP A 189 -19.85 -14.38 6.25
N GLN A 190 -19.23 -14.03 5.13
CA GLN A 190 -19.37 -12.70 4.51
C GLN A 190 -20.79 -12.42 4.01
N ILE A 191 -21.20 -11.15 4.02
CA ILE A 191 -22.46 -10.72 3.37
C ILE A 191 -22.20 -10.51 1.88
N ILE A 192 -22.78 -11.40 1.07
CA ILE A 192 -22.69 -11.37 -0.39
C ILE A 192 -24.10 -11.23 -0.95
N PHE A 193 -24.30 -10.20 -1.76
CA PHE A 193 -25.51 -9.97 -2.51
C PHE A 193 -25.39 -10.67 -3.86
N GLU A 194 -26.30 -11.62 -4.12
CA GLU A 194 -26.27 -12.47 -5.31
C GLU A 194 -27.22 -11.95 -6.41
N ASN A 195 -28.04 -10.94 -6.10
CA ASN A 195 -29.16 -10.47 -6.93
C ASN A 195 -30.17 -11.59 -7.20
N ASN A 196 -30.49 -12.39 -6.18
CA ASN A 196 -31.41 -13.53 -6.31
C ASN A 196 -32.81 -13.12 -6.80
N GLY A 197 -33.25 -11.92 -6.44
CA GLY A 197 -34.52 -11.34 -6.89
C GLY A 197 -34.49 -10.70 -8.28
N GLY A 198 -33.33 -10.57 -8.92
CA GLY A 198 -33.15 -9.90 -10.21
C GLY A 198 -33.49 -8.40 -10.20
N THR A 199 -33.57 -7.78 -9.03
CA THR A 199 -33.95 -6.37 -8.87
C THR A 199 -32.80 -5.43 -9.16
N ASN A 200 -31.56 -5.92 -9.09
CA ASN A 200 -30.31 -5.16 -9.14
C ASN A 200 -30.24 -4.08 -8.06
N ILE A 201 -30.92 -4.29 -6.94
CA ILE A 201 -30.96 -3.36 -5.81
C ILE A 201 -30.33 -4.05 -4.60
N ILE A 202 -29.47 -3.32 -3.89
CA ILE A 202 -29.04 -3.68 -2.55
C ILE A 202 -29.55 -2.62 -1.58
N SER A 203 -29.94 -3.02 -0.38
CA SER A 203 -30.47 -2.08 0.61
C SER A 203 -29.99 -2.42 2.02
N PHE A 204 -29.88 -1.40 2.86
CA PHE A 204 -29.73 -1.58 4.29
C PHE A 204 -30.54 -0.54 5.06
N GLY A 205 -30.84 -0.84 6.31
CA GLY A 205 -31.59 0.01 7.19
C GLY A 205 -31.21 -0.17 8.65
N ILE A 206 -31.36 0.91 9.42
CA ILE A 206 -31.20 0.87 10.88
C ILE A 206 -32.58 1.02 11.53
N ARG A 207 -32.92 0.05 12.37
CA ARG A 207 -34.10 0.07 13.24
C ARG A 207 -33.69 0.57 14.61
N ILE A 208 -34.49 1.45 15.20
CA ILE A 208 -34.39 1.71 16.64
C ILE A 208 -35.24 0.66 17.35
N ASP A 209 -34.61 -0.27 18.06
CA ASP A 209 -35.34 -1.25 18.86
C ASP A 209 -35.87 -0.62 20.14
N LYS A 210 -35.04 0.23 20.75
CA LYS A 210 -35.35 0.87 22.01
C LYS A 210 -34.62 2.21 22.13
N HIS A 211 -35.39 3.22 22.51
CA HIS A 211 -34.90 4.53 22.84
C HIS A 211 -34.44 4.59 24.31
N ASN A 212 -33.61 5.58 24.64
CA ASN A 212 -33.20 5.82 26.01
C ASN A 212 -34.41 6.14 26.92
N GLU A 213 -35.34 6.96 26.42
CA GLU A 213 -36.56 7.31 27.12
C GLU A 213 -37.74 7.49 26.13
N GLN A 214 -38.35 6.39 25.70
CA GLN A 214 -39.67 6.40 25.05
C GLN A 214 -40.66 5.58 25.87
N THR A 215 -41.52 6.25 26.65
CA THR A 215 -42.42 5.58 27.60
C THR A 215 -43.90 5.67 27.23
N GLN A 216 -44.23 6.34 26.13
CA GLN A 216 -45.60 6.58 25.67
C GLN A 216 -45.75 6.15 24.22
N ASP A 217 -46.99 5.98 23.79
CA ASP A 217 -47.30 5.62 22.41
C ASP A 217 -46.81 6.73 21.45
N PRO A 218 -45.82 6.42 20.59
CA PRO A 218 -45.27 7.38 19.63
C PRO A 218 -46.30 7.89 18.62
N CYS A 219 -47.47 7.27 18.45
CA CYS A 219 -48.51 7.80 17.58
C CYS A 219 -49.19 9.05 18.15
N PHE A 220 -49.10 9.28 19.46
CA PHE A 220 -49.73 10.42 20.13
C PHE A 220 -48.75 11.36 20.82
N VAL A 221 -47.58 10.86 21.20
CA VAL A 221 -46.55 11.63 21.91
C VAL A 221 -45.21 11.38 21.26
N ALA A 222 -44.58 12.44 20.75
CA ALA A 222 -43.26 12.33 20.14
C ALA A 222 -42.24 11.77 21.16
N PRO A 223 -41.29 10.92 20.71
CA PRO A 223 -40.17 10.55 21.54
C PRO A 223 -39.45 11.81 22.05
N PRO A 224 -39.12 11.91 23.35
CA PRO A 224 -38.44 13.07 23.92
C PRO A 224 -37.16 13.45 23.17
N GLN A 225 -37.17 14.62 22.53
CA GLN A 225 -36.10 15.04 21.61
C GLN A 225 -34.76 15.29 22.32
N ARG A 226 -34.80 15.65 23.61
CA ARG A 226 -33.62 15.96 24.45
C ARG A 226 -33.14 14.79 25.30
N ARG A 227 -33.69 13.59 25.09
CA ARG A 227 -33.33 12.40 25.87
C ARG A 227 -33.11 11.17 25.00
N ASN A 228 -33.08 11.33 23.68
CA ASN A 228 -32.93 10.24 22.73
C ASN A 228 -32.02 10.68 21.58
N ALA A 229 -31.31 9.72 20.99
CA ALA A 229 -30.57 9.89 19.75
C ALA A 229 -31.43 9.48 18.55
N PHE A 230 -31.29 10.18 17.43
CA PHE A 230 -32.14 9.98 16.26
C PHE A 230 -31.31 9.95 14.97
N PRO A 231 -31.81 9.28 13.93
CA PRO A 231 -31.17 9.31 12.62
C PRO A 231 -31.21 10.71 12.01
N THR A 232 -30.24 10.99 11.14
CA THR A 232 -30.11 12.30 10.49
C THR A 232 -30.34 12.24 8.99
N THR A 233 -30.85 13.33 8.43
CA THR A 233 -30.82 13.63 7.00
C THR A 233 -29.87 14.80 6.72
N ASP A 234 -29.45 14.95 5.47
CA ASP A 234 -28.64 16.10 5.04
C ASP A 234 -29.45 17.41 4.97
N ILE A 235 -28.72 18.49 4.64
CA ILE A 235 -29.25 19.84 4.45
C ILE A 235 -29.30 20.26 2.96
N SER A 236 -28.74 19.47 2.06
CA SER A 236 -28.70 19.75 0.61
C SER A 236 -30.05 19.48 -0.08
N GLY A 237 -30.97 18.83 0.64
CA GLY A 237 -32.35 18.64 0.27
C GLY A 237 -32.57 17.34 -0.52
N LEU A 238 -33.78 16.81 -0.48
CA LEU A 238 -34.11 15.46 -0.96
C LEU A 238 -33.84 15.25 -2.47
N GLN A 239 -32.70 14.63 -2.80
CA GLN A 239 -32.27 14.24 -4.14
C GLN A 239 -32.84 12.89 -4.57
N SER A 240 -32.96 11.93 -3.63
CA SER A 240 -33.33 10.53 -3.93
C SER A 240 -34.60 10.11 -3.22
N ALA A 241 -35.73 10.75 -3.54
CA ALA A 241 -37.02 10.43 -2.93
C ALA A 241 -37.44 8.95 -3.08
N SER A 242 -37.02 8.28 -4.14
CA SER A 242 -37.29 6.85 -4.38
C SER A 242 -36.26 5.90 -3.76
N GLY A 243 -35.06 6.40 -3.44
CA GLY A 243 -33.98 5.60 -2.84
C GLY A 243 -33.97 5.62 -1.31
N ASN A 244 -34.63 6.59 -0.68
CA ASN A 244 -34.82 6.66 0.77
C ASN A 244 -36.14 6.03 1.19
N TRP A 245 -36.09 5.25 2.26
CA TRP A 245 -37.21 4.47 2.77
C TRP A 245 -37.43 4.72 4.26
N LEU A 246 -38.69 4.62 4.65
CA LEU A 246 -39.14 4.61 6.02
C LEU A 246 -40.06 3.40 6.22
N ARG A 247 -39.74 2.55 7.21
CA ARG A 247 -40.72 1.64 7.79
C ARG A 247 -41.35 2.33 8.99
N GLY A 248 -42.50 2.95 8.80
CA GLY A 248 -43.19 3.61 9.91
C GLY A 248 -44.06 2.64 10.71
N ILE A 249 -44.27 2.95 11.98
CA ILE A 249 -45.25 2.25 12.81
C ILE A 249 -46.69 2.57 12.37
N ASN A 250 -47.63 1.69 12.73
CA ASN A 250 -49.03 1.89 12.37
C ASN A 250 -49.73 2.90 13.29
N CYS A 251 -49.70 4.18 12.90
CA CYS A 251 -50.47 5.25 13.54
C CYS A 251 -51.81 5.53 12.85
N GLY A 252 -52.38 4.53 12.17
CA GLY A 252 -53.62 4.64 11.42
C GLY A 252 -53.49 5.44 10.11
N PRO A 253 -54.61 5.87 9.51
CA PRO A 253 -54.63 6.46 8.16
C PRO A 253 -53.86 7.77 7.99
N PHE A 254 -53.54 8.45 9.10
CA PHE A 254 -52.78 9.70 9.10
C PHE A 254 -51.33 9.51 9.54
N GLY A 255 -50.88 8.27 9.73
CA GLY A 255 -49.49 7.92 10.00
C GLY A 255 -48.58 8.15 8.80
N CYS A 256 -47.27 8.02 9.03
CA CYS A 256 -46.24 8.20 8.01
C CYS A 256 -45.34 6.97 7.95
N PRO A 257 -45.62 6.00 7.05
CA PRO A 257 -46.71 5.98 6.06
C PRO A 257 -48.09 5.66 6.64
N ALA A 258 -49.14 5.89 5.85
CA ALA A 258 -50.53 5.66 6.27
C ALA A 258 -50.76 4.17 6.59
N ASN A 259 -51.21 3.89 7.82
CA ASN A 259 -51.32 2.55 8.42
C ASN A 259 -49.97 1.82 8.65
N GLY A 260 -48.84 2.55 8.62
CA GLY A 260 -47.50 2.01 8.83
C GLY A 260 -46.99 1.13 7.70
N GLY A 261 -45.88 0.45 7.95
CA GLY A 261 -45.20 -0.38 6.96
C GLY A 261 -44.17 0.41 6.15
N TRP A 262 -43.74 -0.18 5.04
CA TRP A 262 -42.71 0.37 4.17
C TRP A 262 -43.27 1.41 3.19
N ALA A 263 -42.57 2.54 3.08
CA ALA A 263 -42.77 3.50 2.02
C ALA A 263 -41.45 4.17 1.68
N SER A 264 -41.20 4.40 0.39
CA SER A 264 -40.16 5.34 -0.02
C SER A 264 -40.59 6.77 0.29
N PHE A 265 -39.65 7.70 0.39
CA PHE A 265 -39.96 9.10 0.64
C PHE A 265 -40.88 9.67 -0.44
N ALA A 266 -40.76 9.22 -1.70
CA ALA A 266 -41.64 9.57 -2.80
C ALA A 266 -43.12 9.20 -2.54
N GLN A 267 -43.36 8.14 -1.77
CA GLN A 267 -44.69 7.66 -1.39
C GLN A 267 -45.22 8.33 -0.10
N LEU A 268 -44.35 8.96 0.70
CA LEU A 268 -44.76 9.65 1.92
C LEU A 268 -45.51 10.95 1.62
N PRO A 269 -46.56 11.28 2.39
CA PRO A 269 -47.20 12.60 2.33
C PRO A 269 -46.20 13.73 2.59
N GLN A 270 -46.34 14.85 1.89
CA GLN A 270 -45.40 15.98 1.98
C GLN A 270 -45.24 16.53 3.41
N PHE A 271 -46.26 16.42 4.28
CA PHE A 271 -46.21 16.97 5.64
C PHE A 271 -45.33 16.16 6.61
N CYS A 272 -44.88 14.97 6.22
CA CYS A 272 -44.02 14.11 7.04
C CYS A 272 -42.90 13.44 6.24
N ARG A 273 -42.70 13.90 5.01
CA ARG A 273 -41.55 13.52 4.20
C ARG A 273 -40.35 14.32 4.69
N PRO A 274 -39.23 13.67 5.05
CA PRO A 274 -38.03 14.40 5.41
C PRO A 274 -37.56 15.33 4.30
N SER A 275 -36.91 16.42 4.69
CA SER A 275 -36.49 17.47 3.76
C SER A 275 -35.21 17.12 3.00
N GLY A 276 -34.36 16.24 3.54
CA GLY A 276 -33.11 15.75 2.96
C GLY A 276 -33.09 14.23 2.76
N ASP A 277 -31.99 13.71 2.20
CA ASP A 277 -31.73 12.27 2.08
C ASP A 277 -31.19 11.72 3.42
N TRP A 278 -31.42 10.45 3.71
CA TRP A 278 -30.80 9.81 4.86
C TRP A 278 -29.28 9.89 4.74
N VAL A 279 -28.61 10.25 5.85
CA VAL A 279 -27.14 10.27 5.90
C VAL A 279 -26.63 8.84 6.06
N MET A 280 -26.70 8.10 4.97
CA MET A 280 -26.40 6.68 4.86
C MET A 280 -25.56 6.40 3.61
N ARG A 281 -24.57 5.52 3.74
CA ARG A 281 -23.82 5.00 2.59
C ARG A 281 -23.44 3.53 2.77
N MET A 282 -23.23 2.86 1.65
CA MET A 282 -22.73 1.49 1.61
C MET A 282 -21.53 1.40 0.67
N THR A 283 -20.44 0.85 1.16
CA THR A 283 -19.27 0.46 0.39
C THR A 283 -19.32 -1.04 0.13
N TRP A 284 -19.10 -1.43 -1.13
CA TRP A 284 -19.22 -2.80 -1.59
C TRP A 284 -18.20 -3.10 -2.67
N THR A 285 -17.79 -4.36 -2.76
CA THR A 285 -16.81 -4.83 -3.75
C THR A 285 -17.45 -5.86 -4.67
N SER A 286 -17.40 -5.61 -5.99
CA SER A 286 -17.86 -6.62 -6.95
C SER A 286 -16.93 -7.85 -6.93
N LEU A 287 -17.52 -9.03 -6.77
CA LEU A 287 -16.82 -10.32 -6.85
C LEU A 287 -16.60 -10.77 -8.30
N ASN A 288 -17.36 -10.22 -9.23
CA ASN A 288 -17.11 -10.36 -10.67
C ASN A 288 -15.98 -9.47 -11.17
N CYS A 289 -15.49 -8.56 -10.33
CA CYS A 289 -14.27 -7.79 -10.61
C CYS A 289 -13.00 -8.65 -10.43
N GLY A 290 -13.09 -9.94 -10.79
CA GLY A 290 -11.96 -10.63 -11.38
C GLY A 290 -11.48 -9.77 -12.54
N SER A 291 -10.20 -9.48 -12.54
CA SER A 291 -9.57 -8.69 -13.57
C SER A 291 -10.04 -9.15 -14.94
N GLY A 292 -10.68 -8.25 -15.70
CA GLY A 292 -11.11 -8.51 -17.06
C GLY A 292 -9.98 -9.24 -17.77
N THR A 293 -10.25 -10.46 -18.23
CA THR A 293 -9.29 -11.18 -19.05
C THR A 293 -9.38 -10.58 -20.44
N GLY A 294 -8.23 -10.33 -21.04
CA GLY A 294 -8.16 -9.86 -22.41
C GLY A 294 -6.85 -10.30 -23.05
N ALA A 295 -6.76 -10.07 -24.35
CA ALA A 295 -5.57 -10.38 -25.12
C ALA A 295 -4.36 -9.61 -24.57
N CYS A 296 -3.34 -10.35 -24.18
CA CYS A 296 -2.02 -9.83 -23.84
C CYS A 296 -1.04 -10.20 -24.95
N CYS A 297 -0.56 -9.19 -25.68
CA CYS A 297 0.45 -9.38 -26.71
C CYS A 297 1.84 -9.44 -26.08
N MET A 298 2.48 -10.59 -26.17
CA MET A 298 3.81 -10.81 -25.63
C MET A 298 4.88 -10.26 -26.59
N PRO A 299 6.09 -9.93 -26.09
CA PRO A 299 7.20 -9.44 -26.93
C PRO A 299 7.66 -10.41 -28.03
N ASP A 300 7.37 -11.71 -27.88
CA ASP A 300 7.68 -12.75 -28.86
C ASP A 300 6.62 -12.90 -29.97
N GLY A 301 5.55 -12.07 -29.93
CA GLY A 301 4.44 -12.11 -30.87
C GLY A 301 3.37 -13.13 -30.52
N SER A 302 3.55 -13.90 -29.45
CA SER A 302 2.48 -14.73 -28.92
C SER A 302 1.40 -13.88 -28.26
N CYS A 303 0.18 -14.39 -28.24
CA CYS A 303 -0.92 -13.79 -27.50
C CYS A 303 -1.41 -14.76 -26.44
N VAL A 304 -1.54 -14.27 -25.21
CA VAL A 304 -2.13 -15.02 -24.10
C VAL A 304 -3.30 -14.24 -23.51
N GLU A 305 -4.36 -14.95 -23.12
CA GLU A 305 -5.45 -14.37 -22.35
C GLU A 305 -4.98 -14.18 -20.91
N SER A 306 -4.87 -12.94 -20.45
CA SER A 306 -4.44 -12.62 -19.09
C SER A 306 -5.10 -11.32 -18.62
N ASP A 307 -4.91 -10.96 -17.36
CA ASP A 307 -5.27 -9.62 -16.89
C ASP A 307 -4.19 -8.58 -17.18
N ALA A 308 -4.57 -7.30 -17.11
CA ALA A 308 -3.65 -6.19 -17.37
C ALA A 308 -2.40 -6.19 -16.46
N GLY A 309 -2.52 -6.60 -15.20
CA GLY A 309 -1.41 -6.62 -14.25
C GLY A 309 -0.41 -7.72 -14.56
N ASN A 310 -0.88 -8.95 -14.75
CA ASN A 310 -0.08 -10.09 -15.17
C ASN A 310 0.51 -9.89 -16.57
N CYS A 311 -0.23 -9.25 -17.48
CA CYS A 311 0.28 -8.87 -18.79
C CYS A 311 1.46 -7.91 -18.70
N ALA A 312 1.36 -6.87 -17.88
CA ALA A 312 2.45 -5.92 -17.66
C ALA A 312 3.66 -6.57 -16.96
N LEU A 313 3.43 -7.43 -15.96
CA LEU A 313 4.48 -8.20 -15.28
C LEU A 313 5.22 -9.15 -16.24
N ALA A 314 4.50 -9.72 -17.21
CA ALA A 314 5.06 -10.56 -18.26
C ALA A 314 5.74 -9.75 -19.40
N GLY A 315 5.77 -8.42 -19.29
CA GLY A 315 6.34 -7.52 -20.30
C GLY A 315 5.49 -7.40 -21.58
N GLY A 316 4.23 -7.84 -21.53
CA GLY A 316 3.30 -7.79 -22.65
C GLY A 316 2.49 -6.49 -22.73
N ALA A 317 1.93 -6.24 -23.91
CA ALA A 317 1.03 -5.13 -24.21
C ALA A 317 -0.43 -5.59 -24.15
N TYR A 318 -1.16 -5.13 -23.13
CA TYR A 318 -2.55 -5.47 -22.91
C TYR A 318 -3.50 -4.72 -23.86
N GLN A 319 -4.48 -5.44 -24.43
CA GLN A 319 -5.31 -4.94 -25.53
C GLN A 319 -6.69 -4.46 -25.09
N GLY A 320 -7.01 -4.60 -23.80
CA GLY A 320 -8.27 -4.21 -23.19
C GLY A 320 -9.10 -5.42 -22.76
N ASP A 321 -10.01 -5.20 -21.81
CA ASP A 321 -10.90 -6.25 -21.31
C ASP A 321 -11.81 -6.77 -22.44
N ASP A 322 -12.18 -8.06 -22.38
CA ASP A 322 -13.05 -8.74 -23.35
C ASP A 322 -12.51 -8.79 -24.79
N THR A 323 -11.21 -8.50 -24.99
CA THR A 323 -10.53 -8.72 -26.27
C THR A 323 -9.99 -10.15 -26.32
N ASN A 324 -10.28 -10.90 -27.39
CA ASN A 324 -9.74 -12.26 -27.55
C ASN A 324 -8.47 -12.26 -28.39
N CYS A 325 -7.51 -13.10 -28.04
CA CYS A 325 -6.29 -13.35 -28.80
C CYS A 325 -6.54 -13.85 -30.23
N VAL A 326 -7.75 -14.36 -30.51
CA VAL A 326 -8.15 -14.78 -31.87
C VAL A 326 -8.44 -13.58 -32.78
N ASP A 327 -8.81 -12.45 -32.18
CA ASP A 327 -9.24 -11.23 -32.85
C ASP A 327 -8.16 -10.14 -32.84
N VAL A 328 -7.08 -10.35 -32.07
CA VAL A 328 -5.95 -9.43 -31.95
C VAL A 328 -4.73 -9.94 -32.70
N ASN A 329 -4.12 -9.06 -33.50
CA ASN A 329 -2.84 -9.31 -34.13
C ASN A 329 -1.72 -8.70 -33.26
N CYS A 330 -0.78 -9.51 -32.82
CA CYS A 330 0.40 -9.08 -32.05
C CYS A 330 1.61 -8.95 -33.00
N PRO A 331 1.88 -7.75 -33.57
CA PRO A 331 3.01 -7.57 -34.47
C PRO A 331 4.34 -7.68 -33.72
N VAL A 332 5.29 -8.41 -34.31
CA VAL A 332 6.68 -8.45 -33.88
C VAL A 332 7.53 -7.60 -34.83
N ASP A 333 8.28 -6.65 -34.27
CA ASP A 333 9.26 -5.91 -35.04
C ASP A 333 10.43 -6.83 -35.41
N THR A 334 10.88 -6.74 -36.66
CA THR A 334 12.10 -7.42 -37.09
C THR A 334 13.31 -6.73 -36.51
N GLN A 335 14.32 -7.50 -36.13
CA GLN A 335 15.60 -7.02 -35.62
C GLN A 335 16.78 -7.60 -36.42
N ALA A 336 17.97 -7.05 -36.27
CA ALA A 336 19.17 -7.58 -36.92
C ALA A 336 19.49 -8.99 -36.39
N CYS A 337 19.70 -9.93 -37.31
CA CYS A 337 20.07 -11.31 -37.04
C CYS A 337 21.43 -11.61 -37.68
N CYS A 338 22.43 -11.89 -36.85
CA CYS A 338 23.81 -12.09 -37.27
C CYS A 338 24.14 -13.58 -37.44
N PHE A 339 24.80 -13.93 -38.55
CA PHE A 339 25.17 -15.32 -38.86
C PHE A 339 26.70 -15.48 -38.86
N GLU A 340 27.26 -16.08 -37.80
CA GLU A 340 28.72 -16.28 -37.64
C GLU A 340 29.37 -16.98 -38.84
N SER A 341 28.71 -18.01 -39.37
CA SER A 341 29.24 -18.83 -40.47
C SER A 341 29.44 -18.07 -41.78
N THR A 342 28.74 -16.95 -41.98
CA THR A 342 28.77 -16.18 -43.24
C THR A 342 29.16 -14.72 -43.04
N GLY A 343 29.21 -14.22 -41.80
CA GLY A 343 29.29 -12.79 -41.48
C GLY A 343 28.06 -11.99 -41.92
N GLY A 344 27.00 -12.65 -42.37
CA GLY A 344 25.80 -11.99 -42.90
C GLY A 344 24.86 -11.46 -41.81
N CYS A 345 24.08 -10.44 -42.17
CA CYS A 345 22.99 -9.90 -41.34
C CYS A 345 21.67 -9.90 -42.12
N LEU A 346 20.59 -10.42 -41.52
CA LEU A 346 19.21 -10.30 -42.03
C LEU A 346 18.27 -9.71 -40.98
N ASN A 347 17.28 -8.91 -41.39
CA ASN A 347 16.23 -8.43 -40.49
C ASN A 347 15.18 -9.54 -40.34
N LEU A 348 15.17 -10.22 -39.20
CA LEU A 348 14.26 -11.32 -38.88
C LEU A 348 13.59 -11.08 -37.52
N THR A 349 12.48 -11.74 -37.26
CA THR A 349 11.94 -11.79 -35.89
C THR A 349 12.95 -12.52 -34.98
N PRO A 350 12.96 -12.25 -33.66
CA PRO A 350 13.86 -12.95 -32.74
C PRO A 350 13.77 -14.49 -32.84
N GLY A 351 12.55 -15.01 -32.97
CA GLY A 351 12.31 -16.45 -33.11
C GLY A 351 12.81 -17.02 -34.43
N ASP A 352 12.54 -16.35 -35.56
CA ASP A 352 13.04 -16.78 -36.86
C ASP A 352 14.56 -16.74 -36.95
N CYS A 353 15.18 -15.76 -36.29
CA CYS A 353 16.64 -15.65 -36.21
C CYS A 353 17.27 -16.87 -35.53
N LEU A 354 16.76 -17.27 -34.35
CA LEU A 354 17.23 -18.44 -33.62
C LEU A 354 16.96 -19.74 -34.42
N ASN A 355 15.79 -19.86 -35.02
CA ASN A 355 15.43 -21.02 -35.84
C ASN A 355 16.31 -21.14 -37.10
N ALA A 356 16.76 -20.03 -37.65
CA ALA A 356 17.70 -19.98 -38.78
C ALA A 356 19.16 -20.24 -38.35
N GLY A 357 19.44 -20.40 -37.04
CA GLY A 357 20.79 -20.59 -36.50
C GLY A 357 21.62 -19.31 -36.43
N GLY A 358 20.97 -18.14 -36.40
CA GLY A 358 21.61 -16.85 -36.20
C GLY A 358 21.48 -16.34 -34.76
N ILE A 359 22.21 -15.27 -34.46
CA ILE A 359 22.25 -14.60 -33.16
C ILE A 359 21.49 -13.28 -33.27
N PRO A 360 20.40 -13.08 -32.51
CA PRO A 360 19.65 -11.84 -32.56
C PRO A 360 20.39 -10.70 -31.83
N ALA A 361 20.50 -9.54 -32.49
CA ALA A 361 21.22 -8.36 -31.98
C ALA A 361 20.45 -7.53 -30.93
N GLY A 362 19.17 -7.83 -30.72
CA GLY A 362 18.29 -7.15 -29.77
C GLY A 362 17.32 -6.15 -30.42
N PRO A 363 16.27 -5.74 -29.69
CA PRO A 363 15.17 -4.94 -30.23
C PRO A 363 15.64 -3.55 -30.70
N GLY A 364 15.03 -3.05 -31.78
CA GLY A 364 15.37 -1.74 -32.37
C GLY A 364 16.62 -1.73 -33.27
N THR A 365 17.30 -2.87 -33.43
CA THR A 365 18.44 -3.02 -34.34
C THR A 365 17.98 -3.32 -35.77
N GLN A 366 18.72 -2.83 -36.77
CA GLN A 366 18.50 -3.17 -38.18
C GLN A 366 19.84 -3.46 -38.83
N CYS A 367 19.89 -4.40 -39.77
CA CYS A 367 21.12 -4.73 -40.50
C CYS A 367 21.70 -3.59 -41.34
N SER A 368 20.94 -2.49 -41.51
CA SER A 368 21.43 -1.27 -42.16
C SER A 368 22.33 -0.42 -41.26
N THR A 369 22.21 -0.57 -39.93
CA THR A 369 22.92 0.24 -38.94
C THR A 369 23.68 -0.58 -37.90
N TYR A 370 23.28 -1.84 -37.69
CA TYR A 370 23.91 -2.75 -36.76
C TYR A 370 25.04 -3.52 -37.45
N ASN A 371 26.23 -3.48 -36.84
CA ASN A 371 27.39 -4.17 -37.35
C ASN A 371 27.56 -5.53 -36.68
N CYS A 372 27.43 -6.60 -37.46
CA CYS A 372 27.64 -7.96 -36.96
C CYS A 372 29.14 -8.28 -36.92
N PHE A 373 29.60 -8.81 -35.79
CA PHE A 373 30.99 -9.25 -35.58
C PHE A 373 32.04 -8.15 -35.87
N PRO A 374 32.01 -7.03 -35.12
CA PRO A 374 32.98 -5.95 -35.32
C PRO A 374 34.41 -6.43 -35.04
N ILE A 375 35.37 -6.02 -35.87
CA ILE A 375 36.80 -6.32 -35.76
C ILE A 375 37.58 -5.01 -35.86
N GLY A 376 38.53 -4.80 -34.96
CA GLY A 376 39.28 -3.54 -34.91
C GLY A 376 40.49 -3.61 -33.99
N ALA A 377 41.09 -2.45 -33.72
CA ALA A 377 42.21 -2.32 -32.80
C ALA A 377 41.74 -2.35 -31.33
N ALA A 378 42.60 -2.85 -30.45
CA ALA A 378 42.41 -2.77 -29.01
C ALA A 378 43.67 -2.23 -28.32
N CYS A 379 43.47 -1.36 -27.33
CA CYS A 379 44.54 -0.88 -26.45
C CYS A 379 44.65 -1.77 -25.21
N LEU A 380 45.82 -2.33 -24.97
CA LEU A 380 46.10 -3.16 -23.80
C LEU A 380 46.55 -2.30 -22.60
N PRO A 381 46.45 -2.81 -21.36
CA PRO A 381 46.85 -2.08 -20.15
C PRO A 381 48.34 -1.69 -20.09
N ASP A 382 49.19 -2.40 -20.83
CA ASP A 382 50.63 -2.10 -20.95
C ASP A 382 50.94 -0.95 -21.93
N GLY A 383 49.89 -0.33 -22.51
CA GLY A 383 49.99 0.73 -23.50
C GLY A 383 50.22 0.23 -24.93
N SER A 384 50.35 -1.09 -25.14
CA SER A 384 50.46 -1.66 -26.48
C SER A 384 49.12 -1.67 -27.21
N CYS A 385 49.17 -1.68 -28.54
CA CYS A 385 47.98 -1.78 -29.40
C CYS A 385 48.04 -3.07 -30.23
N VAL A 386 46.91 -3.78 -30.31
CA VAL A 386 46.77 -5.00 -31.11
C VAL A 386 45.63 -4.84 -32.13
N ASP A 387 45.94 -5.10 -33.40
CA ASP A 387 44.98 -5.08 -34.51
C ASP A 387 44.16 -6.37 -34.61
N GLY A 388 42.95 -6.25 -35.18
CA GLY A 388 42.19 -7.40 -35.67
C GLY A 388 41.50 -8.21 -34.59
N LEU A 389 41.20 -7.60 -33.44
CA LEU A 389 40.49 -8.25 -32.34
C LEU A 389 39.00 -7.97 -32.39
N THR A 390 38.21 -8.94 -31.92
CA THR A 390 36.81 -8.71 -31.53
C THR A 390 36.73 -8.04 -30.15
N PRO A 391 35.58 -7.43 -29.79
CA PRO A 391 35.38 -6.87 -28.45
C PRO A 391 35.64 -7.87 -27.31
N ASP A 392 35.24 -9.13 -27.50
CA ASP A 392 35.43 -10.18 -26.50
C ASP A 392 36.90 -10.60 -26.37
N GLU A 393 37.63 -10.70 -27.48
CA GLU A 393 39.07 -10.98 -27.47
C GLU A 393 39.86 -9.82 -26.84
N ALA A 394 39.48 -8.58 -27.13
CA ALA A 394 40.07 -7.40 -26.51
C ALA A 394 39.87 -7.44 -24.98
N ALA A 395 38.65 -7.72 -24.51
CA ALA A 395 38.34 -7.83 -23.10
C ALA A 395 39.08 -9.01 -22.42
N ALA A 396 39.22 -10.15 -23.11
CA ALA A 396 39.97 -11.30 -22.61
C ALA A 396 41.46 -10.99 -22.38
N LEU A 397 42.02 -10.04 -23.12
CA LEU A 397 43.38 -9.53 -22.93
C LEU A 397 43.46 -8.36 -21.94
N GLY A 398 42.35 -8.01 -21.26
CA GLY A 398 42.25 -6.85 -20.39
C GLY A 398 42.28 -5.51 -21.13
N GLY A 399 42.14 -5.53 -22.46
CA GLY A 399 42.23 -4.37 -23.33
C GLY A 399 40.90 -3.69 -23.60
N THR A 400 40.98 -2.46 -24.09
CA THR A 400 39.84 -1.63 -24.51
C THR A 400 39.73 -1.62 -26.03
N PHE A 401 38.62 -2.14 -26.55
CA PHE A 401 38.31 -2.13 -27.98
C PHE A 401 38.04 -0.71 -28.50
N GLN A 402 38.63 -0.34 -29.63
CA GLN A 402 38.60 1.03 -30.17
C GLN A 402 37.51 1.26 -31.21
N GLY A 403 36.77 0.21 -31.58
CA GLY A 403 35.70 0.27 -32.57
C GLY A 403 36.02 -0.48 -33.85
N ASP A 404 34.97 -0.80 -34.61
CA ASP A 404 35.09 -1.56 -35.85
C ASP A 404 35.91 -0.83 -36.92
N GLY A 405 36.76 -1.56 -37.62
CA GLY A 405 37.59 -1.06 -38.72
C GLY A 405 38.73 -0.14 -38.28
N THR A 406 38.94 0.06 -36.97
CA THR A 406 40.09 0.80 -36.46
C THR A 406 41.37 -0.01 -36.59
N ILE A 407 42.51 0.68 -36.78
CA ILE A 407 43.85 0.10 -36.82
C ILE A 407 44.78 0.82 -35.86
N CYS A 408 45.76 0.11 -35.30
CA CYS A 408 46.70 0.62 -34.31
C CYS A 408 47.58 1.75 -34.82
N GLN A 409 47.74 1.89 -36.14
CA GLN A 409 48.45 3.02 -36.74
C GLN A 409 47.76 4.36 -36.47
N ASP A 410 46.43 4.37 -36.36
CA ASP A 410 45.60 5.57 -36.22
C ASP A 410 45.09 5.78 -34.78
N ILE A 411 45.41 4.83 -33.89
CA ILE A 411 45.02 4.84 -32.48
C ILE A 411 46.25 5.14 -31.62
N THR A 412 46.13 6.13 -30.73
CA THR A 412 47.13 6.35 -29.67
C THR A 412 46.59 5.76 -28.38
N CYS A 413 47.19 4.66 -27.93
CA CYS A 413 46.81 4.03 -26.67
C CYS A 413 47.33 4.85 -25.48
N PRO A 414 46.57 4.89 -24.36
CA PRO A 414 47.03 5.56 -23.14
C PRO A 414 48.36 4.98 -22.66
N GLU A 415 49.23 5.84 -22.11
CA GLU A 415 50.46 5.38 -21.47
C GLU A 415 50.13 4.55 -20.21
N PRO A 416 50.89 3.49 -19.93
CA PRO A 416 50.64 2.66 -18.78
C PRO A 416 50.93 3.44 -17.49
N VAL A 417 50.03 3.31 -16.53
CA VAL A 417 50.21 3.85 -15.18
C VAL A 417 50.52 2.74 -14.18
N GLY A 418 51.20 3.10 -13.10
CA GLY A 418 51.57 2.18 -12.03
C GLY A 418 51.91 2.92 -10.75
N ALA A 419 52.11 2.18 -9.66
CA ALA A 419 52.49 2.72 -8.37
C ALA A 419 53.88 3.40 -8.43
N ALA A 420 53.92 4.64 -7.97
CA ALA A 420 55.10 5.45 -7.82
C ALA A 420 55.36 5.67 -6.32
N CYS A 421 56.41 5.01 -5.82
CA CYS A 421 56.77 4.98 -4.42
C CYS A 421 57.70 6.14 -4.08
N PHE A 422 57.20 7.06 -3.25
CA PHE A 422 57.96 8.20 -2.77
C PHE A 422 58.79 7.82 -1.54
N PRO A 423 59.97 8.44 -1.32
CA PRO A 423 60.83 8.13 -0.17
C PRO A 423 60.20 8.34 1.21
N ASN A 424 59.05 9.01 1.29
CA ASN A 424 58.31 9.27 2.53
C ASN A 424 57.19 8.25 2.79
N GLY A 425 57.16 7.13 2.06
CA GLY A 425 56.13 6.09 2.17
C GLY A 425 54.83 6.40 1.42
N PHE A 426 54.72 7.58 0.79
CA PHE A 426 53.54 7.94 0.01
C PHE A 426 53.56 7.24 -1.36
N CYS A 427 52.39 6.83 -1.85
CA CYS A 427 52.23 6.18 -3.15
C CYS A 427 51.21 6.92 -4.02
N LEU A 428 51.54 7.13 -5.29
CA LEU A 428 50.62 7.64 -6.31
C LEU A 428 50.62 6.73 -7.55
N ILE A 429 49.50 6.67 -8.26
CA ILE A 429 49.43 6.03 -9.58
C ILE A 429 49.84 7.06 -10.64
N LEU A 430 51.01 6.88 -11.24
CA LEU A 430 51.62 7.79 -12.22
C LEU A 430 52.14 7.01 -13.43
N THR A 431 52.36 7.70 -14.56
CA THR A 431 53.19 7.13 -15.63
C THR A 431 54.65 7.03 -15.19
N GLU A 432 55.45 6.21 -15.87
CA GLU A 432 56.88 6.07 -15.57
C GLU A 432 57.62 7.43 -15.66
N ASP A 433 57.31 8.23 -16.68
CA ASP A 433 57.91 9.56 -16.87
C ASP A 433 57.53 10.54 -15.77
N GLU A 434 56.27 10.51 -15.31
CA GLU A 434 55.79 11.33 -14.20
C GLU A 434 56.44 10.92 -12.87
N ALA A 435 56.55 9.62 -12.61
CA ALA A 435 57.20 9.08 -11.41
C ALA A 435 58.69 9.48 -11.36
N ASN A 436 59.41 9.30 -12.47
CA ASN A 436 60.80 9.72 -12.62
C ASN A 436 60.97 11.22 -12.45
N SER A 437 60.07 12.02 -13.02
CA SER A 437 60.07 13.48 -12.89
C SER A 437 59.80 13.95 -11.45
N ALA A 438 59.00 13.18 -10.70
CA ALA A 438 58.68 13.45 -9.30
C ALA A 438 59.73 12.88 -8.31
N GLY A 439 60.74 12.15 -8.81
CA GLY A 439 61.76 11.50 -7.98
C GLY A 439 61.24 10.30 -7.18
N ALA A 440 60.13 9.70 -7.61
CA ALA A 440 59.57 8.48 -7.05
C ALA A 440 60.12 7.24 -7.79
N SER A 441 60.19 6.08 -7.13
CA SER A 441 60.51 4.81 -7.79
C SER A 441 59.23 4.21 -8.38
N TRP A 442 59.23 3.96 -9.69
CA TRP A 442 58.09 3.34 -10.36
C TRP A 442 58.13 1.81 -10.22
N ALA A 443 57.07 1.21 -9.70
CA ALA A 443 56.98 -0.22 -9.42
C ALA A 443 56.57 -1.07 -10.65
N GLY A 444 56.25 -0.42 -11.77
CA GLY A 444 55.86 -1.07 -13.03
C GLY A 444 54.38 -0.92 -13.36
N PRO A 445 53.99 -1.25 -14.61
CA PRO A 445 52.64 -1.01 -15.11
C PRO A 445 51.61 -1.88 -14.40
N GLY A 446 50.45 -1.30 -14.05
CA GLY A 446 49.33 -2.01 -13.43
C GLY A 446 49.49 -2.32 -11.94
N THR A 447 50.61 -1.92 -11.31
CA THR A 447 50.77 -1.98 -9.85
C THR A 447 49.88 -0.95 -9.15
N THR A 448 49.36 -1.28 -7.96
CA THR A 448 48.44 -0.43 -7.20
C THR A 448 49.11 0.16 -5.97
N CYS A 449 48.54 1.24 -5.43
CA CYS A 449 48.96 1.85 -4.16
C CYS A 449 48.14 1.31 -2.98
N ASP A 450 47.69 0.07 -3.06
CA ASP A 450 46.91 -0.54 -1.99
C ASP A 450 47.81 -0.79 -0.77
N ASP A 451 47.27 -0.49 0.40
CA ASP A 451 47.86 -0.74 1.73
C ASP A 451 46.93 -1.74 2.41
N LEU A 452 47.15 -3.03 2.15
CA LEU A 452 46.27 -4.09 2.65
C LEU A 452 46.50 -4.39 4.13
N ASN A 453 47.70 -4.09 4.63
CA ASN A 453 48.09 -4.30 6.03
C ASN A 453 47.73 -3.11 6.94
N GLY A 454 47.43 -1.94 6.37
CA GLY A 454 46.96 -0.74 7.06
C GLY A 454 48.04 0.02 7.83
N ASN A 455 49.32 -0.17 7.50
CA ASN A 455 50.44 0.44 8.21
C ASN A 455 50.76 1.88 7.74
N GLY A 456 50.08 2.37 6.71
CA GLY A 456 50.24 3.70 6.15
C GLY A 456 51.24 3.81 4.99
N THR A 457 51.81 2.70 4.54
CA THR A 457 52.64 2.57 3.33
C THR A 457 51.94 1.61 2.37
N ALA A 458 51.95 1.89 1.07
CA ALA A 458 51.40 0.92 0.11
C ALA A 458 52.29 -0.33 0.07
N ASP A 459 51.71 -1.53 -0.01
CA ASP A 459 52.44 -2.80 0.10
C ASP A 459 53.57 -2.90 -0.94
N VAL A 460 53.33 -2.40 -2.16
CA VAL A 460 54.32 -2.36 -3.25
C VAL A 460 55.49 -1.39 -3.00
N CYS A 461 55.33 -0.47 -2.04
CA CYS A 461 56.29 0.55 -1.65
C CYS A 461 57.02 0.22 -0.34
N GLU A 462 56.71 -0.92 0.29
CA GLU A 462 57.41 -1.40 1.47
C GLU A 462 58.68 -2.14 1.08
N ALA A 463 59.75 -1.90 1.83
CA ALA A 463 60.85 -2.85 1.86
C ALA A 463 60.40 -4.03 2.69
N CYS A 464 60.34 -5.23 2.12
CA CYS A 464 59.84 -6.43 2.78
C CYS A 464 60.54 -6.67 4.13
N PRO A 465 59.93 -6.34 5.28
CA PRO A 465 60.61 -6.38 6.57
C PRO A 465 61.19 -7.77 6.94
N PRO A 466 60.54 -8.90 6.58
CA PRO A 466 61.13 -10.21 6.85
C PRO A 466 62.29 -10.62 5.92
N ASP A 467 62.60 -9.90 4.83
CA ASP A 467 63.82 -10.10 4.02
C ASP A 467 65.03 -9.41 4.67
N THR A 468 65.52 -9.99 5.75
CA THR A 468 66.61 -9.42 6.55
C THR A 468 67.99 -9.56 5.89
N ASN A 469 68.11 -10.39 4.85
CA ASN A 469 69.35 -10.59 4.13
C ASN A 469 69.43 -9.74 2.83
N GLY A 470 68.30 -9.22 2.37
CA GLY A 470 68.16 -8.28 1.27
C GLY A 470 68.32 -8.92 -0.12
N ASP A 471 67.99 -10.21 -0.25
CA ASP A 471 68.07 -10.94 -1.53
C ASP A 471 66.74 -11.02 -2.30
N GLY A 472 65.68 -10.39 -1.77
CA GLY A 472 64.37 -10.25 -2.40
C GLY A 472 63.45 -11.46 -2.23
N GLU A 473 63.86 -12.45 -1.42
CA GLU A 473 63.11 -13.66 -1.14
C GLU A 473 63.01 -13.84 0.38
N VAL A 474 61.84 -14.24 0.89
CA VAL A 474 61.67 -14.51 2.32
C VAL A 474 61.87 -16.01 2.55
N ASP A 475 63.06 -16.40 3.00
CA ASP A 475 63.40 -17.80 3.24
C ASP A 475 64.08 -18.03 4.60
N THR A 476 64.54 -19.26 4.84
CA THR A 476 65.18 -19.61 6.12
C THR A 476 66.49 -18.85 6.39
N ARG A 477 67.11 -18.26 5.38
CA ARG A 477 68.32 -17.43 5.49
C ARG A 477 68.03 -16.11 6.18
N ASP A 478 66.83 -15.58 6.02
CA ASP A 478 66.38 -14.39 6.73
C ASP A 478 66.19 -14.68 8.21
N VAL A 479 65.55 -15.81 8.53
CA VAL A 479 65.41 -16.24 9.93
C VAL A 479 66.77 -16.37 10.61
N ILE A 480 67.75 -16.95 9.92
CA ILE A 480 69.12 -17.09 10.45
C ILE A 480 69.79 -15.71 10.61
N THR A 481 69.60 -14.81 9.64
CA THR A 481 70.17 -13.46 9.67
C THR A 481 69.58 -12.64 10.82
N PHE A 482 68.25 -12.64 10.96
CA PHE A 482 67.55 -12.01 12.07
C PHE A 482 68.00 -12.54 13.44
N LEU A 483 68.04 -13.87 13.63
CA LEU A 483 68.45 -14.45 14.92
C LEU A 483 69.91 -14.12 15.28
N ASN A 484 70.79 -13.95 14.29
CA ASN A 484 72.16 -13.48 14.54
C ASN A 484 72.20 -12.02 15.02
N LEU A 485 71.32 -11.15 14.50
CA LEU A 485 71.17 -9.77 14.96
C LEU A 485 70.62 -9.72 16.38
N TRP A 486 69.59 -10.54 16.67
CA TRP A 486 68.96 -10.62 17.99
C TRP A 486 69.93 -11.09 19.08
N VAL A 487 70.73 -12.13 18.81
CA VAL A 487 71.76 -12.60 19.74
C VAL A 487 72.89 -11.57 19.93
N ALA A 488 73.14 -10.73 18.92
CA ALA A 488 74.13 -9.67 19.00
C ALA A 488 73.63 -8.41 19.71
N GLU A 489 72.36 -8.35 20.11
CA GLU A 489 71.69 -7.14 20.60
C GLU A 489 71.91 -5.95 19.64
N ASP A 490 71.87 -6.22 18.33
CA ASP A 490 71.97 -5.19 17.29
C ASP A 490 70.63 -4.47 17.16
N ASP A 491 70.63 -3.14 17.11
CA ASP A 491 69.41 -2.32 17.02
C ASP A 491 68.49 -2.74 15.86
N ARG A 492 69.01 -3.39 14.82
CA ARG A 492 68.22 -3.95 13.70
C ARG A 492 67.37 -5.18 14.08
N ALA A 493 67.54 -5.71 15.28
CA ALA A 493 66.75 -6.81 15.82
C ALA A 493 65.53 -6.36 16.63
N ASP A 494 65.35 -5.04 16.83
CA ASP A 494 64.10 -4.44 17.32
C ASP A 494 63.10 -4.44 16.16
N PHE A 495 62.28 -5.49 16.08
CA PHE A 495 61.40 -5.74 14.93
C PHE A 495 60.00 -5.14 15.15
N ASP A 496 59.60 -4.94 16.40
CA ASP A 496 58.34 -4.26 16.73
C ASP A 496 58.53 -2.75 17.06
N ASP A 497 59.73 -2.22 16.79
CA ASP A 497 60.14 -0.81 16.93
C ASP A 497 59.81 -0.22 18.31
N ASN A 498 60.02 -1.00 19.37
CA ASN A 498 59.67 -0.60 20.74
C ASN A 498 60.86 -0.09 21.57
N ASP A 499 62.03 0.08 20.95
CA ASP A 499 63.33 0.44 21.52
C ASP A 499 63.88 -0.61 22.51
N VAL A 500 63.37 -1.85 22.49
CA VAL A 500 63.76 -2.95 23.40
C VAL A 500 63.85 -4.27 22.65
N ILE A 501 65.09 -4.77 22.49
CA ILE A 501 65.34 -6.10 21.92
C ILE A 501 64.98 -7.18 22.95
N ASP A 502 63.81 -7.80 22.80
CA ASP A 502 63.33 -8.90 23.61
C ASP A 502 62.69 -10.03 22.77
N THR A 503 62.01 -10.96 23.42
CA THR A 503 61.38 -12.10 22.72
C THR A 503 60.18 -11.70 21.85
N ARG A 504 59.63 -10.49 22.01
CA ARG A 504 58.52 -9.97 21.22
C ARG A 504 58.95 -9.67 19.80
N ASP A 505 60.17 -9.17 19.60
CA ASP A 505 60.76 -8.97 18.27
C ASP A 505 60.83 -10.27 17.47
N VAL A 506 61.23 -11.35 18.14
CA VAL A 506 61.29 -12.68 17.53
C VAL A 506 59.90 -13.17 17.12
N ILE A 507 58.88 -12.89 17.94
CA ILE A 507 57.49 -13.27 17.62
C ILE A 507 56.97 -12.42 16.46
N SER A 508 57.21 -11.12 16.47
CA SER A 508 56.80 -10.19 15.41
C SER A 508 57.47 -10.52 14.07
N PHE A 509 58.78 -10.80 14.09
CA PHE A 509 59.51 -11.26 12.90
C PHE A 509 58.96 -12.58 12.36
N LEU A 510 58.71 -13.58 13.22
CA LEU A 510 58.19 -14.86 12.77
C LEU A 510 56.75 -14.76 12.22
N ASN A 511 55.93 -13.84 12.74
CA ASN A 511 54.61 -13.56 12.17
C ASN A 511 54.74 -12.98 10.76
N ALA A 512 55.56 -11.94 10.58
CA ALA A 512 55.83 -11.34 9.27
C ALA A 512 56.45 -12.35 8.28
N TRP A 513 57.37 -13.19 8.74
CA TRP A 513 57.98 -14.26 7.94
C TRP A 513 56.97 -15.29 7.42
N THR A 514 55.90 -15.58 8.18
CA THR A 514 54.84 -16.47 7.72
C THR A 514 53.83 -15.82 6.77
N GLU A 515 53.72 -14.49 6.80
CA GLU A 515 52.85 -13.71 5.91
C GLU A 515 53.52 -13.49 4.55
N GLY A 516 54.85 -13.34 4.53
CA GLY A 516 55.64 -13.08 3.33
C GLY A 516 55.71 -11.59 2.96
N CYS A 517 56.29 -11.32 1.79
CA CYS A 517 55.99 -10.12 1.01
C CYS A 517 54.96 -10.53 -0.08
#